data_AF-A0A0L6JL14-F1
#
_entry.id   AF-A0A0L6JL14-F1
#
_cell.length_a   1.000
_cell.length_b   1.000
_cell.length_c   1.000
_cell.angle_alpha   90.00
_cell.angle_beta   90.00
_cell.angle_gamma   90.00
#
_symmetry.space_group_name_H-M   'P 1'
#
loop_
_entity.id
_entity.type
_entity.pdbx_description
1 polymer ?
#
loop_
_entity_poly.entity_id
_entity_poly.type
_entity_poly.pdbx_seq_one_letter_code
_entity_poly.pdbx_strand_id
1 'polypeptide(L)'
;MSEGEEKLKWLPHYSIKDHTVFFMNSVNTDIAVPEELSALIEAGSVFTSEEIEKTANRVVLSRLMNEGVIVKLKNYNSMGKMPLGRALAIQPHCDDLALSCGGTLARLKFEQGFDIHCITVFGSYTKESFPWKGEVCMEDDSYTLLRKEEDLLAFQYFNGKVEFLPYRDAAQRGTALNFIFRDGIFKKDLPMVSAITADLGRAIQSLNPEILLMPSAIGWHYDHRIVHTAVLNALSDQKLNVRVYMYEDYPYCDGNRYSYWGRLKEIRDSFQIEPFYSNVSDFIGDKAVMINFYKSQLVHWNYDKILRTVKELAQSTIIEAEFQNHSVSANAVLAERLWKLSEK
;
A
#
# COMPACT_ATOMS: atom_id res chain seq x y z
N MET A 1 9.83 20.13 -26.72
CA MET A 1 8.63 20.52 -25.95
C MET A 1 8.28 19.31 -25.12
N SER A 2 8.55 19.37 -23.81
CA SER A 2 8.24 18.30 -22.88
C SER A 2 6.73 18.08 -22.88
N GLU A 3 6.30 16.82 -23.05
CA GLU A 3 4.96 16.40 -22.65
C GLU A 3 4.76 16.88 -21.22
N GLY A 4 3.75 17.73 -21.01
CA GLY A 4 3.49 18.33 -19.72
C GLY A 4 3.26 17.22 -18.71
N GLU A 5 4.09 17.16 -17.68
CA GLU A 5 3.77 16.41 -16.47
C GLU A 5 2.41 16.93 -15.99
N GLU A 6 1.36 16.14 -16.19
CA GLU A 6 0.07 16.39 -15.56
C GLU A 6 0.32 16.30 -14.04
N LYS A 7 0.56 17.45 -13.41
CA LYS A 7 0.48 17.56 -11.96
C LYS A 7 -0.88 17.03 -11.56
N LEU A 8 -0.90 15.96 -10.77
CA LEU A 8 -2.12 15.42 -10.14
C LEU A 8 -2.86 16.57 -9.47
N LYS A 9 -4.04 16.89 -9.98
CA LYS A 9 -4.70 18.14 -9.62
C LYS A 9 -5.25 18.12 -8.18
N TRP A 10 -5.53 16.97 -7.57
CA TRP A 10 -6.14 16.91 -6.23
C TRP A 10 -5.80 15.60 -5.50
N LEU A 11 -5.78 15.62 -4.16
CA LEU A 11 -6.04 14.39 -3.42
C LEU A 11 -7.54 14.10 -3.58
N PRO A 12 -7.93 12.88 -3.94
CA PRO A 12 -9.29 12.61 -4.37
C PRO A 12 -10.33 12.78 -3.25
N HIS A 13 -9.85 12.91 -2.00
CA HIS A 13 -10.67 13.19 -0.83
C HIS A 13 -10.98 14.65 -0.61
N TYR A 14 -10.12 15.58 -1.01
CA TYR A 14 -10.24 16.95 -0.54
C TYR A 14 -10.77 17.85 -1.66
N SER A 15 -11.76 18.68 -1.33
CA SER A 15 -12.22 19.77 -2.18
C SER A 15 -11.98 21.10 -1.48
N ILE A 16 -11.81 22.18 -2.24
CA ILE A 16 -11.75 23.54 -1.69
C ILE A 16 -12.95 24.32 -2.20
N LYS A 17 -13.64 24.99 -1.28
CA LYS A 17 -14.70 25.93 -1.59
C LYS A 17 -14.61 27.11 -0.62
N ASP A 18 -14.68 28.33 -1.15
CA ASP A 18 -14.64 29.57 -0.37
C ASP A 18 -13.48 29.59 0.65
N HIS A 19 -12.26 29.24 0.19
CA HIS A 19 -11.05 29.15 1.00
C HIS A 19 -11.15 28.19 2.20
N THR A 20 -11.98 27.17 2.09
CA THR A 20 -12.16 26.12 3.09
C THR A 20 -11.96 24.76 2.45
N VAL A 21 -11.09 23.94 3.04
CA VAL A 21 -10.89 22.54 2.64
C VAL A 21 -12.06 21.72 3.20
N PHE A 22 -12.58 20.78 2.42
CA PHE A 22 -13.60 19.81 2.81
C PHE A 22 -13.11 18.40 2.51
N PHE A 23 -13.46 17.43 3.35
CA PHE A 23 -13.09 16.03 3.18
C PHE A 23 -14.30 15.21 2.70
N MET A 24 -14.18 14.59 1.53
CA MET A 24 -15.18 13.79 0.82
C MET A 24 -16.56 14.45 0.80
N ASN A 25 -16.59 15.78 0.65
CA ASN A 25 -17.79 16.62 0.73
C ASN A 25 -18.57 16.51 2.05
N SER A 26 -17.94 15.98 3.12
CA SER A 26 -18.45 16.05 4.48
C SER A 26 -18.16 17.41 5.12
N VAL A 27 -18.99 17.77 6.10
CA VAL A 27 -18.84 18.98 6.93
C VAL A 27 -17.79 18.82 8.05
N ASN A 28 -17.10 17.68 8.13
CA ASN A 28 -16.29 17.33 9.30
C ASN A 28 -14.86 17.88 9.27
N THR A 29 -14.40 18.48 8.16
CA THR A 29 -12.98 18.85 8.00
C THR A 29 -12.78 20.27 7.49
N ASP A 30 -13.44 21.25 8.11
CA ASP A 30 -13.33 22.64 7.71
C ASP A 30 -11.98 23.24 8.17
N ILE A 31 -11.01 23.28 7.26
CA ILE A 31 -9.74 24.00 7.46
C ILE A 31 -9.80 25.27 6.61
N ALA A 32 -9.94 26.42 7.27
CA ALA A 32 -9.78 27.70 6.62
C ALA A 32 -8.33 27.86 6.13
N VAL A 33 -8.16 28.13 4.84
CA VAL A 33 -6.87 28.29 4.18
C VAL A 33 -6.72 29.72 3.64
N PRO A 34 -5.59 30.41 3.87
CA PRO A 34 -5.30 31.66 3.20
C PRO A 34 -5.37 31.54 1.67
N GLU A 35 -5.70 32.63 0.97
CA GLU A 35 -5.81 32.66 -0.50
C GLU A 35 -4.55 32.12 -1.21
N GLU A 36 -3.36 32.49 -0.73
CA GLU A 36 -2.07 32.00 -1.22
C GLU A 36 -1.94 30.47 -1.14
N LEU A 37 -2.48 29.85 -0.09
CA LEU A 37 -2.46 28.41 0.11
C LEU A 37 -3.59 27.71 -0.65
N SER A 38 -4.73 28.38 -0.85
CA SER A 38 -5.82 27.90 -1.70
C SER A 38 -5.32 27.69 -3.14
N ALA A 39 -4.67 28.71 -3.70
CA ALA A 39 -4.09 28.63 -5.04
C ALA A 39 -3.02 27.54 -5.15
N LEU A 40 -2.24 27.34 -4.08
CA LEU A 40 -1.23 26.30 -4.02
C LEU A 40 -1.87 24.89 -4.03
N ILE A 41 -2.90 24.66 -3.23
CA ILE A 41 -3.64 23.37 -3.19
C ILE A 41 -4.39 23.11 -4.50
N GLU A 42 -5.01 24.13 -5.08
CA GLU A 42 -5.67 24.03 -6.39
C GLU A 42 -4.69 23.68 -7.54
N ALA A 43 -3.40 24.00 -7.37
CA ALA A 43 -2.35 23.66 -8.32
C ALA A 43 -1.87 22.19 -8.22
N GLY A 44 -2.23 21.48 -7.16
CA GLY A 44 -1.93 20.06 -6.98
C GLY A 44 -1.84 19.63 -5.51
N SER A 45 -1.84 18.33 -5.26
CA SER A 45 -1.76 17.75 -3.90
C SER A 45 -0.35 17.47 -3.40
N VAL A 46 0.61 17.53 -4.32
CA VAL A 46 1.93 16.97 -4.18
C VAL A 46 2.93 18.08 -4.50
N PHE A 47 3.69 18.49 -3.49
CA PHE A 47 4.47 19.73 -3.50
C PHE A 47 5.97 19.49 -3.37
N THR A 48 6.73 20.29 -4.09
CA THR A 48 8.18 20.37 -3.91
C THR A 48 8.56 21.03 -2.58
N SER A 49 9.78 20.77 -2.10
CA SER A 49 10.34 21.49 -0.94
C SER A 49 10.28 23.00 -1.12
N GLU A 50 10.56 23.49 -2.33
CA GLU A 50 10.61 24.91 -2.65
C GLU A 50 9.23 25.58 -2.55
N GLU A 51 8.17 24.93 -3.04
CA GLU A 51 6.78 25.39 -2.93
C GLU A 51 6.35 25.50 -1.46
N ILE A 52 6.71 24.50 -0.63
CA ILE A 52 6.42 24.49 0.80
C ILE A 52 7.20 25.59 1.55
N GLU A 53 8.50 25.76 1.24
CA GLU A 53 9.37 26.71 1.95
C GLU A 53 9.05 28.18 1.68
N LYS A 54 8.50 28.51 0.50
CA LYS A 54 8.08 29.88 0.13
C LYS A 54 6.81 30.34 0.84
N THR A 55 6.07 29.44 1.48
CA THR A 55 4.79 29.76 2.13
C THR A 55 5.01 30.45 3.48
N ALA A 56 4.40 31.62 3.68
CA ALA A 56 4.51 32.37 4.94
C ALA A 56 3.70 31.75 6.10
N ASN A 57 2.57 31.10 5.81
CA ASN A 57 1.66 30.56 6.80
C ASN A 57 2.02 29.15 7.31
N ARG A 58 3.12 29.06 8.07
CA ARG A 58 3.69 27.78 8.55
C ARG A 58 2.74 26.95 9.43
N VAL A 59 1.86 27.59 10.21
CA VAL A 59 0.93 26.90 11.12
C VAL A 59 -0.15 26.17 10.31
N VAL A 60 -0.78 26.86 9.36
CA VAL A 60 -1.80 26.26 8.48
C VAL A 60 -1.17 25.18 7.61
N LEU A 61 0.01 25.44 7.04
CA LEU A 61 0.75 24.46 6.25
C LEU A 61 1.06 23.17 7.04
N SER A 62 1.54 23.29 8.28
CA SER A 62 1.79 22.14 9.15
C SER A 62 0.51 21.34 9.42
N ARG A 63 -0.61 22.02 9.67
CA ARG A 63 -1.92 21.37 9.84
C ARG A 63 -2.36 20.63 8.58
N LEU A 64 -2.24 21.25 7.41
CA LEU A 64 -2.59 20.64 6.13
C LEU A 64 -1.71 19.43 5.82
N MET A 65 -0.41 19.49 6.12
CA MET A 65 0.49 18.35 5.97
C MET A 65 0.15 17.22 6.95
N ASN A 66 -0.16 17.55 8.20
CA ASN A 66 -0.54 16.54 9.18
C ASN A 66 -1.87 15.87 8.85
N GLU A 67 -2.87 16.63 8.39
CA GLU A 67 -4.12 16.05 7.90
C GLU A 67 -3.95 15.28 6.59
N GLY A 68 -2.80 15.47 5.92
CA GLY A 68 -2.49 14.82 4.66
C GLY A 68 -3.10 15.49 3.47
N VAL A 69 -3.60 16.73 3.57
CA VAL A 69 -4.11 17.55 2.47
C VAL A 69 -2.97 17.94 1.50
N ILE A 70 -1.79 18.19 2.07
CA ILE A 70 -0.56 18.56 1.36
C ILE A 70 0.48 17.50 1.64
N VAL A 71 1.07 16.92 0.60
CA VAL A 71 2.19 15.99 0.74
C VAL A 71 3.45 16.59 0.14
N LYS A 72 4.55 16.55 0.91
CA LYS A 72 5.87 16.94 0.43
C LYS A 72 6.47 15.81 -0.41
N LEU A 73 6.77 16.07 -1.67
CA LEU A 73 7.60 15.18 -2.47
C LEU A 73 9.01 15.12 -1.92
N LYS A 74 9.52 13.90 -1.84
CA LYS A 74 10.93 13.65 -1.66
C LYS A 74 11.59 13.74 -3.03
N ASN A 75 12.18 14.91 -3.34
CA ASN A 75 13.01 15.07 -4.54
C ASN A 75 14.22 14.15 -4.41
N TYR A 76 14.25 13.05 -5.17
CA TYR A 76 15.44 12.24 -5.32
C TYR A 76 16.05 12.47 -6.70
N ASN A 77 17.37 12.69 -6.75
CA ASN A 77 18.15 12.94 -7.97
C ASN A 77 18.28 11.69 -8.88
N SER A 78 17.24 10.87 -8.98
CA SER A 78 17.16 9.69 -9.84
C SER A 78 16.46 9.94 -11.18
N MET A 79 15.88 11.14 -11.39
CA MET A 79 15.36 11.53 -12.71
C MET A 79 16.48 11.39 -13.77
N GLY A 80 16.34 10.38 -14.65
CA GLY A 80 17.28 10.08 -15.73
C GLY A 80 18.27 8.92 -15.49
N LYS A 81 18.27 8.26 -14.32
CA LYS A 81 19.08 7.03 -14.13
C LYS A 81 18.27 5.80 -14.54
N MET A 82 18.88 4.91 -15.34
CA MET A 82 18.29 3.61 -15.67
C MET A 82 18.06 2.80 -14.39
N PRO A 83 16.93 2.08 -14.27
CA PRO A 83 16.66 1.25 -13.10
C PRO A 83 17.70 0.12 -13.00
N LEU A 84 18.11 -0.20 -11.77
CA LEU A 84 19.06 -1.28 -11.49
C LEU A 84 18.41 -2.67 -11.49
N GLY A 85 17.08 -2.72 -11.48
CA GLY A 85 16.28 -3.93 -11.45
C GLY A 85 14.78 -3.64 -11.52
N ARG A 86 13.96 -4.69 -11.56
CA ARG A 86 12.49 -4.64 -11.56
C ARG A 86 11.90 -5.44 -10.40
N ALA A 87 10.97 -4.82 -9.70
CA ALA A 87 10.19 -5.44 -8.65
C ALA A 87 8.71 -5.45 -9.04
N LEU A 88 8.07 -6.61 -8.89
CA LEU A 88 6.62 -6.75 -8.98
C LEU A 88 6.05 -6.82 -7.56
N ALA A 89 5.20 -5.88 -7.20
CA ALA A 89 4.48 -5.90 -5.93
C ALA A 89 3.00 -6.20 -6.20
N ILE A 90 2.45 -7.21 -5.54
CA ILE A 90 1.07 -7.65 -5.78
C ILE A 90 0.29 -7.42 -4.49
N GLN A 91 -0.81 -6.67 -4.57
CA GLN A 91 -1.75 -6.48 -3.48
C GLN A 91 -3.15 -7.01 -3.80
N PRO A 92 -3.85 -7.59 -2.82
CA PRO A 92 -5.28 -7.85 -2.92
C PRO A 92 -6.11 -6.58 -3.15
N HIS A 93 -5.96 -5.56 -2.30
CA HIS A 93 -6.74 -4.32 -2.34
C HIS A 93 -5.84 -3.07 -2.38
N CYS A 94 -6.45 -1.92 -2.72
CA CYS A 94 -5.79 -0.61 -2.74
C CYS A 94 -5.49 -0.15 -1.30
N ASP A 95 -4.31 -0.45 -0.76
CA ASP A 95 -3.76 -0.02 0.55
C ASP A 95 -2.79 -1.07 1.14
N ASP A 96 -3.02 -2.34 0.85
CA ASP A 96 -2.33 -3.46 1.53
C ASP A 96 -0.81 -3.35 1.49
N LEU A 97 -0.21 -2.98 0.35
CA LEU A 97 1.24 -2.82 0.25
C LEU A 97 1.75 -1.65 1.07
N ALA A 98 1.03 -0.52 1.08
CA ALA A 98 1.42 0.65 1.88
C ALA A 98 1.36 0.33 3.38
N LEU A 99 0.29 -0.32 3.82
CA LEU A 99 0.09 -0.76 5.21
C LEU A 99 1.16 -1.79 5.62
N SER A 100 1.43 -2.76 4.75
CA SER A 100 2.24 -3.93 5.08
C SER A 100 3.74 -3.70 4.91
N CYS A 101 4.17 -3.15 3.77
CA CYS A 101 5.59 -3.06 3.41
C CYS A 101 5.99 -1.77 2.66
N GLY A 102 5.28 -0.66 2.88
CA GLY A 102 5.55 0.63 2.22
C GLY A 102 6.98 1.16 2.45
N GLY A 103 7.57 0.89 3.64
CA GLY A 103 8.95 1.28 3.91
C GLY A 103 9.95 0.50 3.06
N THR A 104 9.68 -0.79 2.86
CA THR A 104 10.45 -1.68 1.99
C THR A 104 10.34 -1.28 0.53
N LEU A 105 9.15 -0.90 0.05
CA LEU A 105 8.96 -0.36 -1.30
C LEU A 105 9.78 0.92 -1.50
N ALA A 106 9.68 1.87 -0.57
CA ALA A 106 10.45 3.11 -0.61
C ALA A 106 11.96 2.84 -0.62
N ARG A 107 12.43 1.89 0.19
CA ARG A 107 13.84 1.46 0.18
C ARG A 107 14.25 0.85 -1.16
N LEU A 108 13.47 -0.08 -1.71
CA LEU A 108 13.75 -0.70 -3.01
C LEU A 108 13.88 0.37 -4.09
N LYS A 109 13.02 1.39 -4.07
CA LYS A 109 13.08 2.48 -5.05
C LYS A 109 14.25 3.42 -4.82
N PHE A 110 14.34 4.00 -3.63
CA PHE A 110 15.22 5.15 -3.36
C PHE A 110 16.66 4.75 -3.04
N GLU A 111 16.86 3.64 -2.33
CA GLU A 111 18.21 3.15 -1.99
C GLU A 111 18.74 2.21 -3.07
N GLN A 112 17.90 1.31 -3.58
CA GLN A 112 18.35 0.22 -4.45
C GLN A 112 18.04 0.44 -5.94
N GLY A 113 17.30 1.48 -6.30
CA GLY A 113 17.06 1.85 -7.69
C GLY A 113 16.18 0.90 -8.50
N PHE A 114 15.29 0.14 -7.84
CA PHE A 114 14.34 -0.74 -8.53
C PHE A 114 13.21 0.05 -9.21
N ASP A 115 12.81 -0.38 -10.39
CA ASP A 115 11.53 0.00 -10.99
C ASP A 115 10.41 -0.86 -10.38
N ILE A 116 9.41 -0.22 -9.79
CA ILE A 116 8.36 -0.89 -9.02
C ILE A 116 7.07 -0.86 -9.82
N HIS A 117 6.54 -2.05 -10.11
CA HIS A 117 5.24 -2.25 -10.73
C HIS A 117 4.32 -2.91 -9.72
N CYS A 118 3.17 -2.30 -9.46
CA CYS A 118 2.13 -2.81 -8.61
C CYS A 118 1.02 -3.45 -9.44
N ILE A 119 0.49 -4.57 -8.98
CA ILE A 119 -0.78 -5.11 -9.45
C ILE A 119 -1.73 -5.20 -8.27
N THR A 120 -2.83 -4.45 -8.36
CA THR A 120 -3.96 -4.53 -7.44
C THR A 120 -4.99 -5.50 -8.03
N VAL A 121 -5.20 -6.64 -7.37
CA VAL A 121 -6.01 -7.74 -7.91
C VAL A 121 -7.50 -7.44 -7.84
N PHE A 122 -8.00 -7.04 -6.68
CA PHE A 122 -9.42 -6.73 -6.49
C PHE A 122 -9.67 -5.23 -6.62
N GLY A 123 -9.65 -4.73 -7.86
CA GLY A 123 -9.83 -3.32 -8.20
C GLY A 123 -11.29 -2.86 -8.32
N SER A 124 -12.23 -3.49 -7.61
CA SER A 124 -13.65 -3.12 -7.59
C SER A 124 -14.23 -3.33 -6.19
N TYR A 125 -14.89 -2.31 -5.65
CA TYR A 125 -15.24 -2.20 -4.24
C TYR A 125 -16.71 -1.78 -4.06
N THR A 126 -17.25 -2.07 -2.87
CA THR A 126 -18.60 -1.66 -2.48
C THR A 126 -18.58 -0.69 -1.31
N LYS A 127 -19.52 0.25 -1.26
CA LYS A 127 -19.72 1.15 -0.13
C LYS A 127 -20.02 0.41 1.17
N GLU A 128 -20.42 -0.86 1.11
CA GLU A 128 -20.62 -1.65 2.31
C GLU A 128 -19.33 -1.95 3.08
N SER A 129 -18.19 -2.00 2.39
CA SER A 129 -16.87 -2.10 3.03
C SER A 129 -16.23 -0.73 3.28
N PHE A 130 -16.92 0.38 2.96
CA PHE A 130 -16.40 1.73 3.16
C PHE A 130 -16.38 2.11 4.64
N PRO A 131 -15.20 2.37 5.24
CA PRO A 131 -15.09 2.68 6.67
C PRO A 131 -15.87 3.92 7.11
N TRP A 132 -16.08 4.87 6.20
CA TRP A 132 -16.78 6.13 6.47
C TRP A 132 -18.28 6.10 6.16
N LYS A 133 -18.89 4.95 5.85
CA LYS A 133 -20.29 4.87 5.42
C LYS A 133 -21.35 5.45 6.36
N GLY A 134 -20.99 5.72 7.63
CA GLY A 134 -21.84 6.41 8.60
C GLY A 134 -21.71 7.95 8.60
N GLU A 135 -20.63 8.48 8.02
CA GLU A 135 -20.31 9.92 7.99
C GLU A 135 -20.32 10.50 6.56
N VAL A 136 -20.06 9.66 5.56
CA VAL A 136 -19.92 10.04 4.14
C VAL A 136 -20.86 9.19 3.29
N CYS A 137 -21.66 9.84 2.45
CA CYS A 137 -22.51 9.19 1.46
C CYS A 137 -21.76 9.07 0.12
N MET A 138 -21.58 7.85 -0.36
CA MET A 138 -20.86 7.57 -1.60
C MET A 138 -21.42 6.31 -2.28
N GLU A 139 -21.48 6.31 -3.61
CA GLU A 139 -21.86 5.13 -4.39
C GLU A 139 -20.64 4.23 -4.70
N ASP A 140 -20.90 2.95 -4.98
CA ASP A 140 -19.87 1.92 -5.20
C ASP A 140 -18.85 2.31 -6.29
N ASP A 141 -19.31 2.87 -7.41
CA ASP A 141 -18.44 3.29 -8.51
C ASP A 141 -17.54 4.47 -8.10
N SER A 142 -18.10 5.45 -7.39
CA SER A 142 -17.34 6.60 -6.87
C SER A 142 -16.31 6.16 -5.82
N TYR A 143 -16.68 5.23 -4.94
CA TYR A 143 -15.76 4.66 -3.96
C TYR A 143 -14.65 3.84 -4.63
N THR A 144 -14.99 3.11 -5.69
CA THR A 144 -14.00 2.37 -6.46
C THR A 144 -13.02 3.29 -7.17
N LEU A 145 -13.51 4.36 -7.79
CA LEU A 145 -12.66 5.36 -8.43
C LEU A 145 -11.73 6.02 -7.40
N LEU A 146 -12.29 6.44 -6.25
CA LEU A 146 -11.55 7.03 -5.15
C LEU A 146 -10.37 6.14 -4.73
N ARG A 147 -10.63 4.86 -4.43
CA ARG A 147 -9.57 3.92 -4.01
C ARG A 147 -8.48 3.74 -5.05
N LYS A 148 -8.81 3.75 -6.34
CA LYS A 148 -7.82 3.68 -7.42
C LYS A 148 -6.98 4.94 -7.52
N GLU A 149 -7.59 6.11 -7.37
CA GLU A 149 -6.89 7.39 -7.36
C GLU A 149 -5.93 7.49 -6.18
N GLU A 150 -6.31 6.99 -4.99
CA GLU A 150 -5.43 6.86 -3.82
C GLU A 150 -4.20 5.99 -4.11
N ASP A 151 -4.42 4.83 -4.73
CA ASP A 151 -3.36 3.87 -5.02
C ASP A 151 -2.40 4.40 -6.09
N LEU A 152 -2.93 5.07 -7.13
CA LEU A 152 -2.12 5.77 -8.12
C LEU A 152 -1.24 6.85 -7.48
N LEU A 153 -1.81 7.66 -6.57
CA LEU A 153 -1.09 8.69 -5.83
C LEU A 153 0.04 8.10 -4.98
N ALA A 154 -0.24 7.04 -4.23
CA ALA A 154 0.71 6.38 -3.35
C ALA A 154 1.93 5.83 -4.12
N PHE A 155 1.72 5.25 -5.30
CA PHE A 155 2.82 4.77 -6.13
C PHE A 155 3.50 5.88 -6.94
N GLN A 156 2.77 6.93 -7.34
CA GLN A 156 3.38 8.09 -8.00
C GLN A 156 4.36 8.84 -7.09
N TYR A 157 4.14 8.84 -5.77
CA TYR A 157 5.07 9.43 -4.77
C TYR A 157 6.54 9.02 -4.97
N PHE A 158 6.78 7.79 -5.43
CA PHE A 158 8.12 7.27 -5.72
C PHE A 158 8.29 6.84 -7.18
N ASN A 159 7.47 7.37 -8.09
CA ASN A 159 7.49 7.04 -9.53
C ASN A 159 7.41 5.52 -9.79
N GLY A 160 6.50 4.85 -9.08
CA GLY A 160 6.06 3.48 -9.35
C GLY A 160 4.85 3.48 -10.28
N LYS A 161 4.52 2.29 -10.79
CA LYS A 161 3.36 2.08 -11.67
C LYS A 161 2.34 1.18 -10.99
N VAL A 162 1.06 1.34 -11.31
CA VAL A 162 -0.03 0.50 -10.81
C VAL A 162 -0.89 0.02 -11.96
N GLU A 163 -1.21 -1.27 -11.95
CA GLU A 163 -2.22 -1.89 -12.79
C GLU A 163 -3.35 -2.43 -11.90
N PHE A 164 -4.59 -2.23 -12.33
CA PHE A 164 -5.78 -2.73 -11.62
C PHE A 164 -6.42 -3.86 -12.40
N LEU A 165 -6.49 -5.05 -11.82
CA LEU A 165 -7.27 -6.15 -12.38
C LEU A 165 -8.77 -5.93 -12.07
N PRO A 166 -9.68 -6.42 -12.94
CA PRO A 166 -11.10 -6.09 -12.87
C PRO A 166 -11.89 -6.96 -11.87
N TYR A 167 -11.21 -7.64 -10.93
CA TYR A 167 -11.88 -8.55 -10.01
C TYR A 167 -12.60 -7.78 -8.88
N ARG A 168 -13.80 -8.25 -8.56
CA ARG A 168 -14.65 -7.71 -7.49
C ARG A 168 -14.20 -8.23 -6.13
N ASP A 169 -14.17 -7.39 -5.10
CA ASP A 169 -13.83 -7.79 -3.72
C ASP A 169 -14.81 -8.83 -3.12
N ALA A 170 -14.44 -9.40 -1.97
CA ALA A 170 -15.23 -10.46 -1.34
C ALA A 170 -16.67 -10.04 -1.03
N ALA A 171 -16.87 -8.78 -0.62
CA ALA A 171 -18.17 -8.22 -0.29
C ALA A 171 -19.09 -8.14 -1.52
N GLN A 172 -18.57 -7.65 -2.66
CA GLN A 172 -19.28 -7.62 -3.94
C GLN A 172 -19.59 -9.01 -4.51
N ARG A 173 -18.85 -10.04 -4.10
CA ARG A 173 -19.12 -11.44 -4.48
C ARG A 173 -20.14 -12.14 -3.57
N GLY A 174 -20.78 -11.40 -2.66
CA GLY A 174 -21.78 -11.92 -1.72
C GLY A 174 -21.19 -12.77 -0.60
N THR A 175 -19.90 -12.60 -0.29
CA THR A 175 -19.30 -13.23 0.89
C THR A 175 -19.73 -12.44 2.11
N ALA A 176 -20.55 -13.04 2.98
CA ALA A 176 -20.95 -12.37 4.21
C ALA A 176 -19.73 -12.07 5.10
N LEU A 177 -19.80 -10.99 5.88
CA LEU A 177 -18.68 -10.49 6.69
C LEU A 177 -18.07 -11.55 7.62
N ASN A 178 -18.87 -12.48 8.14
CA ASN A 178 -18.39 -13.58 8.97
C ASN A 178 -17.57 -14.65 8.22
N PHE A 179 -17.61 -14.64 6.88
CA PHE A 179 -16.86 -15.54 6.01
C PHE A 179 -15.69 -14.87 5.29
N ILE A 180 -15.48 -13.56 5.47
CA ILE A 180 -14.31 -12.89 4.87
C ILE A 180 -13.02 -13.28 5.60
N PHE A 181 -13.10 -13.72 6.86
CA PHE A 181 -11.97 -14.24 7.63
C PHE A 181 -12.10 -15.75 7.80
N ARG A 182 -11.40 -16.53 6.97
CA ARG A 182 -11.52 -17.99 7.00
C ARG A 182 -10.35 -18.73 6.37
N ASP A 183 -10.19 -19.97 6.80
CA ASP A 183 -9.35 -20.93 6.10
C ASP A 183 -10.03 -21.46 4.83
N GLY A 184 -9.21 -21.72 3.82
CA GLY A 184 -9.58 -22.30 2.53
C GLY A 184 -10.17 -21.31 1.51
N ILE A 185 -10.32 -21.82 0.28
CA ILE A 185 -10.99 -21.13 -0.83
C ILE A 185 -12.28 -21.89 -1.17
N PHE A 186 -13.38 -21.20 -1.39
CA PHE A 186 -14.63 -21.85 -1.81
C PHE A 186 -14.47 -22.45 -3.21
N LYS A 187 -15.03 -23.65 -3.42
CA LYS A 187 -15.00 -24.32 -4.74
C LYS A 187 -15.59 -23.45 -5.87
N LYS A 188 -16.61 -22.65 -5.58
CA LYS A 188 -17.24 -21.73 -6.55
C LYS A 188 -16.28 -20.67 -7.10
N ASP A 189 -15.24 -20.33 -6.36
CA ASP A 189 -14.29 -19.27 -6.70
C ASP A 189 -13.02 -19.81 -7.38
N LEU A 190 -12.85 -21.14 -7.48
CA LEU A 190 -11.70 -21.75 -8.16
C LEU A 190 -11.52 -21.28 -9.62
N PRO A 191 -12.58 -21.12 -10.45
CA PRO A 191 -12.42 -20.55 -11.78
C PRO A 191 -11.84 -19.13 -11.77
N MET A 192 -12.20 -18.31 -10.78
CA MET A 192 -11.65 -16.96 -10.62
C MET A 192 -10.18 -17.03 -10.18
N VAL A 193 -9.82 -17.94 -9.26
CA VAL A 193 -8.41 -18.17 -8.89
C VAL A 193 -7.59 -18.53 -10.13
N SER A 194 -8.07 -19.43 -10.98
CA SER A 194 -7.39 -19.79 -12.23
C SER A 194 -7.24 -18.61 -13.20
N ALA A 195 -8.26 -17.76 -13.32
CA ALA A 195 -8.19 -16.55 -14.14
C ALA A 195 -7.13 -15.57 -13.59
N ILE A 196 -7.14 -15.31 -12.28
CA ILE A 196 -6.14 -14.45 -11.61
C ILE A 196 -4.74 -15.04 -11.80
N THR A 197 -4.57 -16.37 -11.65
CA THR A 197 -3.30 -17.05 -11.91
C THR A 197 -2.81 -16.79 -13.33
N ALA A 198 -3.68 -16.84 -14.35
CA ALA A 198 -3.29 -16.58 -15.73
C ALA A 198 -2.88 -15.11 -15.94
N ASP A 199 -3.60 -14.15 -15.36
CA ASP A 199 -3.28 -12.73 -15.46
C ASP A 199 -1.95 -12.40 -14.79
N LEU A 200 -1.76 -12.85 -13.55
CA LEU A 200 -0.51 -12.68 -12.81
C LEU A 200 0.65 -13.42 -13.49
N GLY A 201 0.41 -14.62 -14.00
CA GLY A 201 1.41 -15.39 -14.74
C GLY A 201 1.94 -14.63 -15.95
N ARG A 202 1.05 -14.03 -16.76
CA ARG A 202 1.42 -13.18 -17.90
C ARG A 202 2.22 -11.95 -17.47
N ALA A 203 1.78 -11.28 -16.40
CA ALA A 203 2.47 -10.09 -15.90
C ALA A 203 3.87 -10.42 -15.39
N ILE A 204 4.04 -11.49 -14.61
CA ILE A 204 5.34 -11.96 -14.13
C ILE A 204 6.27 -12.28 -15.30
N GLN A 205 5.77 -12.99 -16.33
CA GLN A 205 6.55 -13.37 -17.50
C GLN A 205 6.98 -12.16 -18.33
N SER A 206 6.04 -11.22 -18.57
CA SER A 206 6.29 -10.01 -19.36
C SER A 206 7.22 -9.04 -18.65
N LEU A 207 7.03 -8.84 -17.34
CA LEU A 207 7.85 -7.93 -16.56
C LEU A 207 9.22 -8.55 -16.24
N ASN A 208 9.31 -9.87 -16.10
CA ASN A 208 10.50 -10.62 -15.68
C ASN A 208 11.20 -9.93 -14.48
N PRO A 209 10.53 -9.87 -13.30
CA PRO A 209 11.04 -9.17 -12.14
C PRO A 209 12.11 -9.99 -11.40
N GLU A 210 13.07 -9.33 -10.76
CA GLU A 210 14.04 -10.01 -9.88
C GLU A 210 13.53 -10.16 -8.43
N ILE A 211 12.52 -9.35 -8.06
CA ILE A 211 11.86 -9.37 -6.76
C ILE A 211 10.34 -9.41 -6.98
N LEU A 212 9.67 -10.33 -6.30
CA LEU A 212 8.22 -10.38 -6.21
C LEU A 212 7.79 -10.23 -4.75
N LEU A 213 6.95 -9.22 -4.48
CA LEU A 213 6.28 -9.02 -3.20
C LEU A 213 4.83 -9.47 -3.31
N MET A 214 4.36 -10.28 -2.35
CA MET A 214 2.99 -10.79 -2.34
C MET A 214 2.43 -10.88 -0.91
N PRO A 215 1.11 -10.93 -0.71
CA PRO A 215 0.54 -11.13 0.63
C PRO A 215 0.91 -12.50 1.19
N SER A 216 1.20 -12.59 2.50
CA SER A 216 1.27 -13.88 3.20
C SER A 216 -0.14 -14.46 3.42
N ALA A 217 -1.18 -13.62 3.33
CA ALA A 217 -2.55 -13.91 3.72
C ALA A 217 -2.70 -14.26 5.21
N ILE A 218 -1.85 -13.66 6.05
CA ILE A 218 -1.97 -13.68 7.50
C ILE A 218 -3.27 -12.97 7.90
N GLY A 219 -3.95 -13.50 8.92
CA GLY A 219 -5.27 -13.02 9.33
C GLY A 219 -6.44 -13.64 8.56
N TRP A 220 -6.15 -14.49 7.56
CA TRP A 220 -7.14 -15.26 6.80
C TRP A 220 -8.19 -14.43 6.05
N HIS A 221 -7.86 -13.20 5.64
CA HIS A 221 -8.73 -12.46 4.73
C HIS A 221 -8.89 -13.22 3.40
N TYR A 222 -10.13 -13.43 2.97
CA TYR A 222 -10.50 -14.34 1.89
C TYR A 222 -9.87 -13.94 0.55
N ASP A 223 -9.84 -12.65 0.26
CA ASP A 223 -9.19 -12.12 -0.94
C ASP A 223 -7.67 -12.29 -0.90
N HIS A 224 -7.03 -12.10 0.25
CA HIS A 224 -5.58 -12.31 0.39
C HIS A 224 -5.22 -13.77 0.15
N ARG A 225 -6.05 -14.70 0.61
CA ARG A 225 -5.91 -16.14 0.35
C ARG A 225 -5.95 -16.43 -1.14
N ILE A 226 -6.92 -15.86 -1.85
CA ILE A 226 -7.05 -16.03 -3.31
C ILE A 226 -5.82 -15.51 -4.03
N VAL A 227 -5.35 -14.29 -3.72
CA VAL A 227 -4.15 -13.72 -4.33
C VAL A 227 -2.91 -14.55 -4.01
N HIS A 228 -2.70 -14.90 -2.74
CA HIS A 228 -1.56 -15.73 -2.34
C HIS A 228 -1.54 -17.05 -3.12
N THR A 229 -2.66 -17.77 -3.17
CA THR A 229 -2.76 -19.03 -3.94
C THR A 229 -2.53 -18.78 -5.44
N ALA A 230 -3.10 -17.73 -6.00
CA ALA A 230 -2.99 -17.45 -7.43
C ALA A 230 -1.55 -17.13 -7.85
N VAL A 231 -0.80 -16.38 -7.04
CA VAL A 231 0.62 -16.08 -7.26
C VAL A 231 1.46 -17.34 -7.19
N LEU A 232 1.27 -18.19 -6.18
CA LEU A 232 2.03 -19.44 -6.07
C LEU A 232 1.79 -20.39 -7.25
N ASN A 233 0.55 -20.51 -7.71
CA ASN A 233 0.24 -21.27 -8.91
C ASN A 233 0.94 -20.66 -10.14
N ALA A 234 0.88 -19.34 -10.30
CA ALA A 234 1.50 -18.63 -11.42
C ALA A 234 3.03 -18.80 -11.47
N LEU A 235 3.68 -18.92 -10.30
CA LEU A 235 5.11 -19.19 -10.18
C LEU A 235 5.45 -20.66 -10.46
N SER A 236 4.62 -21.59 -9.99
CA SER A 236 4.84 -23.04 -10.18
C SER A 236 4.84 -23.44 -11.65
N ASP A 237 4.09 -22.72 -12.48
CA ASP A 237 3.98 -22.96 -13.92
C ASP A 237 5.19 -22.44 -14.72
N GLN A 238 6.18 -21.80 -14.06
CA GLN A 238 7.24 -21.05 -14.74
C GLN A 238 8.62 -21.30 -14.15
N LYS A 239 9.64 -21.47 -15.01
CA LYS A 239 11.05 -21.47 -14.59
C LYS A 239 11.56 -20.03 -14.52
N LEU A 240 11.33 -19.36 -13.40
CA LEU A 240 11.73 -17.97 -13.19
C LEU A 240 12.86 -17.87 -12.16
N ASN A 241 13.80 -16.96 -12.42
CA ASN A 241 14.81 -16.57 -11.44
C ASN A 241 14.34 -15.33 -10.66
N VAL A 242 13.27 -15.49 -9.88
CA VAL A 242 12.64 -14.42 -9.09
C VAL A 242 12.76 -14.71 -7.60
N ARG A 243 13.13 -13.71 -6.80
CA ARG A 243 13.12 -13.83 -5.34
C ARG A 243 11.76 -13.40 -4.81
N VAL A 244 11.08 -14.30 -4.13
CA VAL A 244 9.73 -14.07 -3.63
C VAL A 244 9.77 -13.75 -2.14
N TYR A 245 9.14 -12.65 -1.76
CA TYR A 245 8.96 -12.23 -0.37
C TYR A 245 7.48 -12.02 -0.09
N MET A 246 6.98 -12.66 0.96
CA MET A 246 5.61 -12.48 1.41
C MET A 246 5.58 -11.44 2.53
N TYR A 247 4.84 -10.35 2.37
CA TYR A 247 4.71 -9.35 3.43
C TYR A 247 3.71 -9.82 4.48
N GLU A 248 3.86 -9.37 5.73
CA GLU A 248 2.86 -9.58 6.77
C GLU A 248 1.69 -8.63 6.57
N ASP A 249 0.48 -9.19 6.45
CA ASP A 249 -0.72 -8.44 6.08
C ASP A 249 -1.21 -7.57 7.25
N TYR A 250 -0.82 -6.30 7.29
CA TYR A 250 -1.30 -5.34 8.29
C TYR A 250 -2.65 -4.74 7.87
N PRO A 251 -3.57 -4.48 8.83
CA PRO A 251 -3.43 -4.68 10.28
C PRO A 251 -3.76 -6.11 10.76
N TYR A 252 -4.08 -7.03 9.85
CA TYR A 252 -4.59 -8.36 10.20
C TYR A 252 -3.61 -9.21 11.01
N CYS A 253 -2.30 -9.06 10.77
CA CYS A 253 -1.25 -9.77 11.50
C CYS A 253 -1.15 -9.37 12.98
N ASP A 254 -1.56 -8.15 13.35
CA ASP A 254 -1.52 -7.65 14.72
C ASP A 254 -2.80 -8.02 15.52
N GLY A 255 -3.92 -8.21 14.83
CA GLY A 255 -5.23 -8.38 15.47
C GLY A 255 -5.48 -9.73 16.13
N ASN A 256 -4.82 -10.82 15.69
CA ASN A 256 -5.10 -12.17 16.20
C ASN A 256 -3.94 -13.16 16.05
N ARG A 257 -3.31 -13.52 17.18
CA ARG A 257 -2.20 -14.48 17.27
C ARG A 257 -2.52 -15.87 16.70
N TYR A 258 -3.75 -16.36 16.85
CA TYR A 258 -4.13 -17.67 16.32
C TYR A 258 -4.09 -17.67 14.79
N SER A 259 -4.69 -16.66 14.15
CA SER A 259 -4.67 -16.53 12.70
C SER A 259 -3.27 -16.24 12.14
N TYR A 260 -2.44 -15.53 12.90
CA TYR A 260 -1.04 -15.28 12.57
C TYR A 260 -0.23 -16.57 12.49
N TRP A 261 -0.17 -17.33 13.59
CA TRP A 261 0.62 -18.56 13.64
C TRP A 261 0.00 -19.70 12.83
N GLY A 262 -1.33 -19.78 12.79
CA GLY A 262 -2.06 -20.74 11.96
C GLY A 262 -1.68 -20.60 10.49
N ARG A 263 -1.74 -19.37 9.96
CA ARG A 263 -1.36 -19.12 8.58
C ARG A 263 0.10 -19.44 8.29
N LEU A 264 1.04 -18.99 9.12
CA LEU A 264 2.46 -19.28 8.93
C LEU A 264 2.75 -20.78 8.96
N LYS A 265 2.05 -21.53 9.82
CA LYS A 265 2.16 -22.99 9.86
C LYS A 265 1.72 -23.62 8.53
N GLU A 266 0.57 -23.22 7.99
CA GLU A 266 0.10 -23.73 6.70
C GLU A 266 1.08 -23.47 5.55
N ILE A 267 1.69 -22.27 5.51
CA ILE A 267 2.72 -21.96 4.52
C ILE A 267 3.92 -22.89 4.70
N ARG A 268 4.39 -23.06 5.94
CA ARG A 268 5.51 -23.96 6.29
C ARG A 268 5.24 -25.43 6.02
N ASP A 269 3.98 -25.85 5.96
CA ASP A 269 3.63 -27.23 5.59
C ASP A 269 3.98 -27.49 4.11
N SER A 270 3.92 -26.48 3.24
CA SER A 270 4.16 -26.61 1.79
C SER A 270 5.50 -26.04 1.31
N PHE A 271 6.04 -25.01 1.97
CA PHE A 271 7.23 -24.27 1.51
C PHE A 271 8.25 -24.07 2.63
N GLN A 272 9.50 -23.79 2.25
CA GLN A 272 10.48 -23.23 3.18
C GLN A 272 10.27 -21.72 3.23
N ILE A 273 10.23 -21.16 4.44
CA ILE A 273 10.17 -19.72 4.64
C ILE A 273 11.18 -19.30 5.70
N GLU A 274 11.90 -18.22 5.42
CA GLU A 274 12.80 -17.57 6.37
C GLU A 274 12.37 -16.12 6.60
N PRO A 275 12.41 -15.62 7.85
CA PRO A 275 12.11 -14.22 8.10
C PRO A 275 13.22 -13.35 7.50
N PHE A 276 12.81 -12.32 6.78
CA PHE A 276 13.66 -11.29 6.21
C PHE A 276 13.27 -9.95 6.81
N TYR A 277 14.24 -9.29 7.46
CA TYR A 277 14.06 -8.01 8.12
C TYR A 277 14.58 -6.88 7.23
N SER A 278 13.66 -6.19 6.55
CA SER A 278 13.98 -5.06 5.71
C SER A 278 14.27 -3.84 6.58
N ASN A 279 15.50 -3.31 6.54
CA ASN A 279 15.84 -2.09 7.27
C ASN A 279 15.09 -0.90 6.68
N VAL A 280 14.14 -0.32 7.43
CA VAL A 280 13.34 0.83 6.98
C VAL A 280 13.62 2.09 7.81
N SER A 281 14.77 2.14 8.49
CA SER A 281 15.13 3.24 9.41
C SER A 281 15.05 4.61 8.74
N ASP A 282 15.51 4.71 7.49
CA ASP A 282 15.48 5.95 6.70
C ASP A 282 14.20 6.13 5.85
N PHE A 283 13.29 5.15 5.89
CA PHE A 283 12.13 5.03 5.00
C PHE A 283 10.78 4.91 5.72
N ILE A 284 10.78 4.94 7.07
CA ILE A 284 9.53 4.84 7.82
C ILE A 284 8.60 6.04 7.60
N GLY A 285 9.17 7.22 7.35
CA GLY A 285 8.41 8.42 6.96
C GLY A 285 7.76 8.25 5.59
N ASP A 286 8.46 7.60 4.64
CA ASP A 286 7.91 7.30 3.33
C ASP A 286 6.74 6.31 3.42
N LYS A 287 6.83 5.29 4.29
CA LYS A 287 5.68 4.43 4.62
C LYS A 287 4.50 5.23 5.14
N ALA A 288 4.74 6.13 6.09
CA ALA A 288 3.69 6.95 6.67
C ALA A 288 3.01 7.84 5.62
N VAL A 289 3.79 8.43 4.70
CA VAL A 289 3.27 9.20 3.57
C VAL A 289 2.40 8.32 2.66
N MET A 290 2.89 7.13 2.27
CA MET A 290 2.14 6.20 1.44
C MET A 290 0.78 5.85 2.07
N ILE A 291 0.77 5.44 3.34
CA ILE A 291 -0.46 5.11 4.08
C ILE A 291 -1.40 6.32 4.12
N ASN A 292 -0.86 7.53 4.30
CA ASN A 292 -1.63 8.75 4.42
C ASN A 292 -2.40 9.13 3.12
N PHE A 293 -2.04 8.57 1.96
CA PHE A 293 -2.85 8.73 0.74
C PHE A 293 -4.16 7.95 0.79
N TYR A 294 -4.26 6.87 1.60
CA TYR A 294 -5.44 6.00 1.66
C TYR A 294 -6.47 6.49 2.71
N LYS A 295 -6.83 7.78 2.69
CA LYS A 295 -7.77 8.37 3.67
C LYS A 295 -9.16 7.76 3.65
N SER A 296 -9.60 7.24 2.51
CA SER A 296 -10.87 6.52 2.42
C SER A 296 -10.87 5.25 3.29
N GLN A 297 -9.68 4.72 3.64
CA GLN A 297 -9.49 3.54 4.49
C GLN A 297 -9.16 3.88 5.95
N LEU A 298 -8.84 5.15 6.24
CA LEU A 298 -8.30 5.59 7.53
C LEU A 298 -9.25 6.51 8.30
N VAL A 299 -10.09 5.93 9.14
CA VAL A 299 -11.10 6.68 9.92
C VAL A 299 -10.46 7.45 11.08
N HIS A 300 -10.41 8.79 10.98
CA HIS A 300 -9.86 9.69 12.00
C HIS A 300 -8.36 9.47 12.28
N TRP A 301 -7.56 9.19 11.24
CA TRP A 301 -6.09 9.16 11.34
C TRP A 301 -5.44 10.31 10.56
N ASN A 302 -4.59 11.05 11.26
CA ASN A 302 -3.66 12.01 10.69
C ASN A 302 -2.26 11.40 10.55
N TYR A 303 -1.38 12.10 9.84
CA TYR A 303 -0.01 11.68 9.55
C TYR A 303 0.77 11.37 10.84
N ASP A 304 0.69 12.21 11.87
CA ASP A 304 1.41 11.99 13.13
C ASP A 304 1.00 10.68 13.81
N LYS A 305 -0.30 10.36 13.82
CA LYS A 305 -0.81 9.09 14.34
C LYS A 305 -0.29 7.92 13.51
N ILE A 306 -0.35 8.01 12.18
CA ILE A 306 0.17 6.99 11.26
C ILE A 306 1.66 6.75 11.54
N LEU A 307 2.47 7.82 11.50
CA LEU A 307 3.93 7.76 11.68
C LEU A 307 4.31 7.13 13.01
N ARG A 308 3.65 7.55 14.10
CA ARG A 308 3.88 6.94 15.43
C ARG A 308 3.58 5.45 15.40
N THR A 309 2.41 5.04 14.93
CA THR A 309 2.00 3.64 14.91
C THR A 309 2.95 2.78 14.07
N VAL A 310 3.28 3.20 12.84
CA VAL A 310 4.16 2.38 11.99
C VAL A 310 5.59 2.33 12.53
N LYS A 311 6.06 3.38 13.21
CA LYS A 311 7.36 3.38 13.88
C LYS A 311 7.38 2.40 15.05
N GLU A 312 6.36 2.39 15.89
CA GLU A 312 6.23 1.45 17.01
C GLU A 312 6.20 0.00 16.52
N LEU A 313 5.44 -0.30 15.47
CA LEU A 313 5.42 -1.62 14.84
C LEU A 313 6.80 -2.04 14.30
N ALA A 314 7.51 -1.12 13.64
CA ALA A 314 8.83 -1.39 13.09
C ALA A 314 9.90 -1.57 14.19
N GLN A 315 9.75 -0.92 15.34
CA GLN A 315 10.57 -1.15 16.53
C GLN A 315 10.28 -2.52 17.15
N SER A 316 9.01 -2.88 17.32
CA SER A 316 8.59 -4.21 17.82
C SER A 316 9.20 -5.32 16.98
N THR A 317 9.17 -5.15 15.65
CA THR A 317 9.70 -6.12 14.70
C THR A 317 11.20 -6.41 14.92
N ILE A 318 12.01 -5.40 15.24
CA ILE A 318 13.43 -5.58 15.57
C ILE A 318 13.60 -6.31 16.89
N ILE A 319 12.88 -5.88 17.94
CA ILE A 319 12.94 -6.51 19.26
C ILE A 319 12.55 -7.99 19.17
N GLU A 320 11.53 -8.30 18.38
CA GLU A 320 11.12 -9.68 18.09
C GLU A 320 12.22 -10.48 17.39
N ALA A 321 12.92 -9.87 16.43
CA ALA A 321 14.05 -10.50 15.74
C ALA A 321 15.18 -10.85 16.71
N GLU A 322 15.56 -9.89 17.56
CA GLU A 322 16.59 -10.06 18.59
C GLU A 322 16.21 -11.16 19.58
N PHE A 323 14.97 -11.14 20.07
CA PHE A 323 14.45 -12.16 20.99
C PHE A 323 14.46 -13.57 20.37
N GLN A 324 14.25 -13.66 19.06
CA GLN A 324 14.27 -14.91 18.29
C GLN A 324 15.68 -15.28 17.80
N ASN A 325 16.72 -14.50 18.12
CA ASN A 325 18.09 -14.64 17.61
C ASN A 325 18.19 -14.64 16.08
N HIS A 326 17.31 -13.89 15.41
CA HIS A 326 17.40 -13.68 13.96
C HIS A 326 18.35 -12.54 13.63
N SER A 327 19.00 -12.63 12.48
CA SER A 327 19.90 -11.57 11.99
C SER A 327 19.12 -10.40 11.44
N VAL A 328 19.50 -9.19 11.86
CA VAL A 328 19.05 -7.91 11.30
C VAL A 328 20.29 -7.10 10.91
N SER A 329 20.17 -6.20 9.93
CA SER A 329 21.27 -5.29 9.56
C SER A 329 21.77 -4.52 10.80
N ALA A 330 23.09 -4.47 11.00
CA ALA A 330 23.69 -3.90 12.22
C ALA A 330 23.35 -2.42 12.48
N ASN A 331 22.93 -1.69 11.45
CA ASN A 331 22.53 -0.28 11.53
C ASN A 331 20.99 -0.08 11.54
N ALA A 332 20.20 -1.16 11.55
CA ALA A 332 18.75 -1.05 11.55
C ALA A 332 18.24 -0.71 12.96
N VAL A 333 17.46 0.35 13.07
CA VAL A 333 16.70 0.72 14.27
C VAL A 333 15.18 0.62 14.04
N LEU A 334 14.75 0.42 12.80
CA LEU A 334 13.38 0.09 12.40
C LEU A 334 13.41 -0.97 11.29
N ALA A 335 12.54 -1.97 11.36
CA ALA A 335 12.43 -2.99 10.33
C ALA A 335 10.98 -3.37 9.99
N GLU A 336 10.74 -3.74 8.73
CA GLU A 336 9.55 -4.50 8.34
C GLU A 336 9.93 -5.97 8.15
N ARG A 337 9.10 -6.89 8.64
CA ARG A 337 9.31 -8.33 8.44
C ARG A 337 8.57 -8.79 7.19
N LEU A 338 9.31 -9.47 6.33
CA LEU A 338 8.79 -10.26 5.22
C LEU A 338 9.20 -11.71 5.41
N TRP A 339 8.54 -12.63 4.72
CA TRP A 339 8.89 -14.04 4.69
C TRP A 339 9.45 -14.37 3.31
N LYS A 340 10.76 -14.57 3.23
CA LYS A 340 11.37 -15.02 1.98
C LYS A 340 10.97 -16.48 1.74
N LEU A 341 10.42 -16.72 0.56
CA LEU A 341 9.96 -18.03 0.13
C LEU A 341 11.08 -18.77 -0.62
N SER A 342 11.27 -20.05 -0.31
CA SER A 342 12.09 -20.96 -1.09
C SER A 342 11.41 -22.31 -1.26
N GLU A 343 11.77 -23.02 -2.34
CA GLU A 343 11.33 -24.40 -2.55
C GLU A 343 11.87 -25.31 -1.44
N LYS A 344 11.15 -26.41 -1.18
CA LYS A 344 11.44 -27.34 -0.09
C LYS A 344 12.54 -28.34 -0.41
#